data_AF-A0A3B7N006-F1
#
_entry.id   AF-A0A3B7N006-F1
#
_cell.length_a   1.000
_cell.length_b   1.000
_cell.length_c   1.000
_cell.angle_alpha   90.00
_cell.angle_beta   90.00
_cell.angle_gamma   90.00
#
_symmetry.space_group_name_H-M   'P 1'
#
loop_
_entity.id
_entity.type
_entity.pdbx_description
1 polymer ?
#
loop_
_entity_poly.entity_id
_entity_poly.type
_entity_poly.pdbx_seq_one_letter_code
_entity_poly.pdbx_strand_id
1 'polypeptide(L)'
;MNTSSYIMKFLLLFTYLTAYTSLLAQERQVAGHLFPRKYKVGDRYRYRLTTEQSYNGKWNATTVVVMELTVVLDSAGMPCDEVRSLSKMVYMPGDTTNKDAEALAVQPYRISLHPDGSIAIPKIEVPGMTGPITDFITFFVAVSPQSRITTLENKGDSLVKKEPVKGNFANGKSILYGEDCLAITAYITDVASHEVKLRTAFLPPAQPCLGFLVDDMEKPVVAGVRNNFQMVQPASPGKYNVQFGNELFYINSTVSRKDGKITAADMSNTLQLSLRINCDSTYKNWQTEIPFHIQRNLKLELLL
;
A
#
# COMPACT_ATOMS: atom_id res chain seq x y z
N MET A 1 67.32 2.42 -44.96
CA MET A 1 67.01 2.68 -43.54
C MET A 1 65.83 1.78 -43.16
N ASN A 2 66.14 0.80 -42.30
CA ASN A 2 65.33 -0.06 -41.41
C ASN A 2 63.88 -0.43 -41.83
N THR A 3 63.51 -1.69 -42.14
CA THR A 3 63.37 -2.90 -41.27
C THR A 3 62.47 -2.64 -40.05
N SER A 4 61.52 -3.46 -39.60
CA SER A 4 61.18 -4.87 -39.81
C SER A 4 59.76 -5.14 -39.26
N SER A 5 59.12 -6.15 -39.83
CA SER A 5 58.07 -7.02 -39.29
C SER A 5 58.23 -7.32 -37.79
N TYR A 6 57.11 -7.45 -37.03
CA TYR A 6 56.94 -8.55 -36.05
C TYR A 6 55.47 -8.89 -35.80
N ILE A 7 55.12 -10.10 -36.24
CA ILE A 7 54.04 -10.95 -35.73
C ILE A 7 54.46 -11.46 -34.32
N MET A 8 53.45 -11.69 -33.47
CA MET A 8 53.38 -12.78 -32.48
C MET A 8 53.55 -12.49 -30.97
N LYS A 9 52.48 -12.84 -30.23
CA LYS A 9 52.40 -13.43 -28.88
C LYS A 9 53.05 -12.67 -27.71
N PHE A 10 52.20 -12.13 -26.84
CA PHE A 10 52.37 -12.32 -25.39
C PHE A 10 51.02 -12.65 -24.74
N LEU A 11 50.94 -13.88 -24.24
CA LEU A 11 49.92 -14.43 -23.37
C LEU A 11 50.47 -14.31 -21.94
N LEU A 12 49.82 -13.53 -21.08
CA LEU A 12 50.04 -13.53 -19.62
C LEU A 12 48.79 -12.92 -18.99
N LEU A 13 47.83 -13.75 -18.59
CA LEU A 13 47.65 -14.19 -17.20
C LEU A 13 47.48 -13.02 -16.22
N PHE A 14 46.25 -12.50 -16.12
CA PHE A 14 45.73 -11.94 -14.87
C PHE A 14 44.36 -12.55 -14.61
N THR A 15 44.41 -13.69 -13.92
CA THR A 15 43.34 -14.19 -13.06
C THR A 15 43.12 -13.21 -11.90
N TYR A 16 41.88 -13.19 -11.41
CA TYR A 16 41.38 -12.45 -10.22
C TYR A 16 41.04 -10.98 -10.43
N LEU A 17 39.83 -10.74 -10.92
CA LEU A 17 38.93 -9.90 -10.14
C LEU A 17 37.58 -10.61 -10.09
N THR A 18 37.35 -11.29 -8.96
CA THR A 18 36.05 -11.72 -8.49
C THR A 18 35.08 -10.55 -8.62
N ALA A 19 34.21 -10.59 -9.62
CA ALA A 19 33.03 -9.74 -9.63
C ALA A 19 32.24 -10.15 -8.39
N TYR A 20 32.33 -9.32 -7.36
CA TYR A 20 31.47 -9.33 -6.20
C TYR A 20 30.03 -9.28 -6.73
N THR A 21 29.42 -10.46 -6.87
CA THR A 21 27.97 -10.55 -6.81
C THR A 21 27.61 -10.04 -5.42
N SER A 22 27.23 -8.77 -5.34
CA SER A 22 26.44 -8.25 -4.25
C SER A 22 25.09 -8.97 -4.29
N LEU A 23 25.09 -10.24 -3.90
CA LEU A 23 23.95 -10.86 -3.25
C LEU A 23 23.74 -10.03 -2.00
N LEU A 24 22.97 -8.95 -2.13
CA LEU A 24 22.22 -8.44 -0.99
C LEU A 24 21.47 -9.68 -0.49
N ALA A 25 21.93 -10.24 0.62
CA ALA A 25 21.19 -11.24 1.34
C ALA A 25 19.84 -10.59 1.65
N GLN A 26 18.82 -10.90 0.85
CA GLN A 26 17.46 -10.52 1.14
C GLN A 26 17.15 -11.24 2.44
N GLU A 27 17.18 -10.50 3.54
CA GLU A 27 16.95 -11.03 4.88
C GLU A 27 15.62 -11.78 4.82
N ARG A 28 15.69 -13.11 4.95
CA ARG A 28 14.53 -13.97 4.76
C ARG A 28 13.46 -13.54 5.75
N GLN A 29 12.26 -13.24 5.26
CA GLN A 29 11.18 -12.83 6.15
C GLN A 29 10.86 -13.99 7.10
N VAL A 30 10.66 -13.70 8.38
CA VAL A 30 10.45 -14.72 9.41
C VAL A 30 8.95 -14.89 9.63
N ALA A 31 8.44 -16.10 9.37
CA ALA A 31 7.11 -16.49 9.85
C ALA A 31 7.11 -16.46 11.37
N GLY A 32 6.28 -15.60 11.94
CA GLY A 32 5.96 -15.63 13.36
C GLY A 32 5.24 -16.89 13.76
N HIS A 33 5.41 -17.32 15.01
CA HIS A 33 4.65 -18.45 15.55
C HIS A 33 3.25 -18.06 16.03
N LEU A 34 3.02 -16.77 16.32
CA LEU A 34 1.82 -16.33 17.03
C LEU A 34 0.55 -16.36 16.17
N PHE A 35 0.65 -15.91 14.91
CA PHE A 35 -0.47 -15.85 13.95
C PHE A 35 -0.03 -16.09 12.49
N PRO A 36 0.74 -17.15 12.18
CA PRO A 36 1.13 -17.43 10.80
C PRO A 36 -0.10 -17.70 9.93
N ARG A 37 -0.12 -17.14 8.71
CA ARG A 37 -1.13 -17.47 7.71
C ARG A 37 -0.97 -18.94 7.29
N LYS A 38 -2.00 -19.76 7.55
CA LYS A 38 -2.04 -21.18 7.16
C LYS A 38 -2.94 -21.35 5.95
N TYR A 39 -2.31 -21.58 4.80
CA TYR A 39 -3.02 -21.77 3.55
C TYR A 39 -3.47 -23.20 3.37
N LYS A 40 -4.68 -23.37 2.84
CA LYS A 40 -5.19 -24.64 2.34
C LYS A 40 -5.78 -24.37 0.97
N VAL A 41 -5.13 -24.90 -0.07
CA VAL A 41 -5.51 -24.67 -1.48
C VAL A 41 -6.97 -25.02 -1.69
N GLY A 42 -7.69 -24.13 -2.38
CA GLY A 42 -9.13 -24.24 -2.62
C GLY A 42 -10.02 -23.69 -1.50
N ASP A 43 -9.48 -23.33 -0.33
CA ASP A 43 -10.27 -22.63 0.68
C ASP A 43 -10.79 -21.29 0.12
N ARG A 44 -12.07 -21.01 0.36
CA ARG A 44 -12.76 -19.80 -0.07
C ARG A 44 -13.35 -19.08 1.12
N TYR A 45 -13.25 -17.76 1.11
CA TYR A 45 -13.83 -16.89 2.12
C TYR A 45 -14.03 -15.49 1.56
N ARG A 46 -14.79 -14.65 2.27
CA ARG A 46 -15.15 -13.32 1.78
C ARG A 46 -14.86 -12.25 2.82
N TYR A 47 -14.51 -11.08 2.33
CA TYR A 47 -14.44 -9.87 3.13
C TYR A 47 -15.46 -8.85 2.67
N ARG A 48 -16.02 -8.11 3.62
CA ARG A 48 -16.66 -6.83 3.38
C ARG A 48 -15.71 -5.71 3.80
N LEU A 49 -15.41 -4.82 2.86
CA LEU A 49 -14.72 -3.56 3.11
C LEU A 49 -15.75 -2.44 3.08
N THR A 50 -15.91 -1.73 4.19
CA THR A 50 -16.71 -0.51 4.28
C THR A 50 -15.78 0.68 4.45
N THR A 51 -15.97 1.73 3.67
CA THR A 51 -15.18 2.97 3.72
C THR A 51 -16.12 4.16 3.83
N GLU A 52 -16.13 4.82 4.99
CA GLU A 52 -16.77 6.11 5.18
C GLU A 52 -15.75 7.21 4.92
N GLN A 53 -16.11 8.18 4.09
CA GLN A 53 -15.21 9.26 3.71
C GLN A 53 -15.87 10.62 3.93
N SER A 54 -15.11 11.53 4.52
CA SER A 54 -15.49 12.92 4.74
C SER A 54 -14.44 13.85 4.16
N TYR A 55 -14.91 14.97 3.60
CA TYR A 55 -14.07 16.07 3.12
C TYR A 55 -14.36 17.31 3.95
N ASN A 56 -13.30 17.91 4.52
CA ASN A 56 -13.39 19.10 5.36
C ASN A 56 -14.47 18.98 6.46
N GLY A 57 -14.54 17.81 7.10
CA GLY A 57 -15.50 17.51 8.17
C GLY A 57 -16.93 17.19 7.71
N LYS A 58 -17.21 17.23 6.41
CA LYS A 58 -18.53 16.86 5.85
C LYS A 58 -18.48 15.47 5.25
N TRP A 59 -19.44 14.64 5.61
CA TRP A 59 -19.60 13.32 5.00
C TRP A 59 -19.77 13.48 3.48
N ASN A 60 -18.97 12.72 2.73
CA ASN A 60 -18.94 12.74 1.28
C ASN A 60 -19.57 11.48 0.70
N ALA A 61 -19.13 10.30 1.16
CA ALA A 61 -19.66 9.03 0.70
C ALA A 61 -19.36 7.90 1.68
N THR A 62 -20.14 6.83 1.58
CA THR A 62 -19.82 5.50 2.12
C THR A 62 -19.74 4.52 0.97
N THR A 63 -18.64 3.77 0.86
CA THR A 63 -18.48 2.70 -0.13
C THR A 63 -18.45 1.36 0.58
N VAL A 64 -19.17 0.37 0.06
CA VAL A 64 -19.14 -1.02 0.56
C VAL A 64 -18.74 -1.93 -0.60
N VAL A 65 -17.65 -2.67 -0.44
CA VAL A 65 -17.15 -3.63 -1.43
C VAL A 65 -17.09 -5.01 -0.80
N VAL A 66 -17.61 -6.02 -1.50
CA VAL A 66 -17.44 -7.42 -1.12
C VAL A 66 -16.41 -8.05 -2.03
N MET A 67 -15.44 -8.74 -1.44
CA MET A 67 -14.39 -9.48 -2.14
C MET A 67 -14.40 -10.93 -1.71
N GLU A 68 -14.13 -11.83 -2.64
CA GLU A 68 -13.89 -13.24 -2.38
C GLU A 68 -12.42 -13.55 -2.57
N LEU A 69 -11.89 -14.37 -1.68
CA LEU A 69 -10.52 -14.85 -1.70
C LEU A 69 -10.57 -16.35 -1.88
N THR A 70 -9.79 -16.85 -2.84
CA THR A 70 -9.56 -18.27 -3.05
C THR A 70 -8.08 -18.55 -2.86
N VAL A 71 -7.76 -19.51 -1.98
CA VAL A 71 -6.37 -19.93 -1.80
C VAL A 71 -5.90 -20.68 -3.03
N VAL A 72 -4.86 -20.19 -3.68
CA VAL A 72 -4.23 -20.79 -4.86
C VAL A 72 -2.71 -20.87 -4.67
N LEU A 73 -2.03 -21.53 -5.61
CA LEU A 73 -0.57 -21.45 -5.75
C LEU A 73 -0.24 -20.46 -6.87
N ASP A 74 0.78 -19.64 -6.68
CA ASP A 74 1.33 -18.81 -7.75
C ASP A 74 2.22 -19.63 -8.71
N SER A 75 2.82 -18.97 -9.69
CA SER A 75 3.70 -19.62 -10.68
C SER A 75 4.97 -20.23 -10.08
N ALA A 76 5.38 -19.80 -8.88
CA ALA A 76 6.51 -20.35 -8.13
C ALA A 76 6.08 -21.46 -7.13
N GLY A 77 4.80 -21.83 -7.12
CA GLY A 77 4.26 -22.80 -6.17
C GLY A 77 4.02 -22.23 -4.77
N MET A 78 4.08 -20.90 -4.61
CA MET A 78 3.86 -20.24 -3.33
C MET A 78 2.36 -20.07 -3.05
N PRO A 79 1.85 -20.42 -1.86
CA PRO A 79 0.46 -20.17 -1.55
C PRO A 79 0.15 -18.67 -1.42
N CYS A 80 -0.98 -18.28 -1.98
CA CYS A 80 -1.50 -16.92 -1.92
C CYS A 80 -3.03 -16.93 -1.96
N ASP A 81 -3.62 -15.81 -1.56
CA ASP A 81 -5.04 -15.57 -1.70
C ASP A 81 -5.29 -14.81 -3.03
N GLU A 82 -5.98 -15.44 -3.98
CA GLU A 82 -6.47 -14.77 -5.19
C GLU A 82 -7.77 -14.04 -4.88
N VAL A 83 -7.75 -12.72 -5.04
CA VAL A 83 -8.82 -11.79 -4.69
C VAL A 83 -9.65 -11.48 -5.93
N ARG A 84 -10.98 -11.60 -5.79
CA ARG A 84 -11.97 -11.18 -6.79
C ARG A 84 -12.99 -10.26 -6.15
N SER A 85 -13.17 -9.07 -6.70
CA SER A 85 -14.25 -8.18 -6.29
C SER A 85 -15.59 -8.74 -6.80
N LEU A 86 -16.58 -8.84 -5.90
CA LEU A 86 -17.90 -9.39 -6.20
C LEU A 86 -18.96 -8.30 -6.37
N SER A 87 -18.92 -7.27 -5.54
CA SER A 87 -19.91 -6.20 -5.54
C SER A 87 -19.34 -4.89 -5.02
N LYS A 88 -19.98 -3.78 -5.39
CA LYS A 88 -19.69 -2.44 -4.88
C LYS A 88 -20.96 -1.61 -4.82
N MET A 89 -21.26 -1.09 -3.64
CA MET A 89 -22.30 -0.10 -3.40
C MET A 89 -21.68 1.22 -2.95
N VAL A 90 -22.21 2.34 -3.45
CA VAL A 90 -21.79 3.69 -3.04
C VAL A 90 -23.01 4.45 -2.56
N TYR A 91 -22.93 4.98 -1.34
CA TYR A 91 -23.93 5.82 -0.71
C TYR A 91 -23.40 7.25 -0.67
N MET A 92 -24.17 8.20 -1.18
CA MET A 92 -23.85 9.63 -1.22
C MET A 92 -25.05 10.43 -0.72
N PRO A 93 -24.92 11.74 -0.42
CA PRO A 93 -26.05 12.57 -0.03
C PRO A 93 -27.17 12.53 -1.07
N GLY A 94 -28.30 11.91 -0.72
CA GLY A 94 -29.47 11.79 -1.58
C GLY A 94 -29.37 10.77 -2.72
N ASP A 95 -28.32 9.95 -2.77
CA ASP A 95 -28.13 8.96 -3.83
C ASP A 95 -27.54 7.64 -3.29
N THR A 96 -27.93 6.53 -3.90
CA THR A 96 -27.32 5.22 -3.68
C THR A 96 -27.14 4.56 -5.02
N THR A 97 -25.88 4.33 -5.40
CA THR A 97 -25.54 3.76 -6.70
C THR A 97 -24.97 2.36 -6.53
N ASN A 98 -25.55 1.39 -7.25
CA ASN A 98 -24.91 0.11 -7.47
C ASN A 98 -23.80 0.26 -8.52
N LYS A 99 -22.59 -0.18 -8.18
CA LYS A 99 -21.38 -0.12 -9.00
C LYS A 99 -20.77 -1.51 -9.20
N ASP A 100 -21.58 -2.57 -9.19
CA ASP A 100 -21.14 -3.95 -9.35
C ASP A 100 -20.40 -4.16 -10.67
N ALA A 101 -20.81 -3.50 -11.75
CA ALA A 101 -20.10 -3.54 -13.03
C ALA A 101 -18.64 -3.06 -12.92
N GLU A 102 -18.34 -2.08 -12.06
CA GLU A 102 -16.96 -1.65 -11.80
C GLU A 102 -16.21 -2.73 -11.01
N ALA A 103 -16.82 -3.33 -10.00
CA ALA A 103 -16.22 -4.38 -9.19
C ALA A 103 -15.89 -5.62 -10.05
N LEU A 104 -16.85 -6.08 -10.85
CA LEU A 104 -16.70 -7.27 -11.71
C LEU A 104 -15.72 -7.07 -12.86
N ALA A 105 -15.43 -5.83 -13.25
CA ALA A 105 -14.43 -5.51 -14.28
C ALA A 105 -12.99 -5.60 -13.78
N VAL A 106 -12.77 -5.68 -12.46
CA VAL A 106 -11.43 -5.82 -11.87
C VAL A 106 -10.87 -7.21 -12.18
N GLN A 107 -9.69 -7.26 -12.79
CA GLN A 107 -8.98 -8.51 -12.96
C GLN A 107 -8.55 -9.09 -11.61
N PRO A 108 -8.65 -10.42 -11.39
CA PRO A 108 -8.18 -11.03 -10.16
C PRO A 108 -6.72 -10.68 -9.89
N TYR A 109 -6.40 -10.44 -8.62
CA TYR A 109 -5.03 -10.16 -8.16
C TYR A 109 -4.70 -11.02 -6.93
N ARG A 110 -3.43 -11.07 -6.54
CA ARG A 110 -2.95 -12.00 -5.51
C ARG A 110 -2.28 -11.27 -4.36
N ILE A 111 -2.54 -11.73 -3.15
CA ILE A 111 -1.90 -11.28 -1.92
C ILE A 111 -1.37 -12.51 -1.19
N SER A 112 -0.12 -12.46 -0.72
CA SER A 112 0.42 -13.52 0.14
C SER A 112 1.02 -12.94 1.42
N LEU A 113 0.50 -13.41 2.55
CA LEU A 113 1.10 -13.32 3.89
C LEU A 113 2.11 -14.46 4.15
N HIS A 114 2.48 -15.26 3.16
CA HIS A 114 3.60 -16.19 3.31
C HIS A 114 4.91 -15.38 3.41
N PRO A 115 5.91 -15.80 4.21
CA PRO A 115 7.16 -15.02 4.35
C PRO A 115 7.93 -14.86 3.04
N ASP A 116 7.91 -15.88 2.20
CA ASP A 116 8.51 -15.84 0.86
C ASP A 116 7.50 -15.34 -0.21
N GLY A 117 6.34 -14.82 0.22
CA GLY A 117 5.25 -14.33 -0.64
C GLY A 117 5.30 -12.82 -0.91
N SER A 118 4.43 -12.36 -1.80
CA SER A 118 4.35 -10.96 -2.21
C SER A 118 2.99 -10.31 -1.88
N ILE A 119 3.05 -9.03 -1.48
CA ILE A 119 1.91 -8.12 -1.34
C ILE A 119 2.23 -6.93 -2.24
N ALA A 120 1.74 -6.98 -3.48
CA ALA A 120 1.94 -5.93 -4.46
C ALA A 120 0.62 -5.28 -4.81
N ILE A 121 0.63 -3.96 -5.01
CA ILE A 121 -0.48 -3.26 -5.63
C ILE A 121 -0.56 -3.73 -7.09
N PRO A 122 -1.67 -4.33 -7.53
CA PRO A 122 -1.81 -4.74 -8.92
C PRO A 122 -1.92 -3.51 -9.82
N LYS A 123 -1.73 -3.68 -11.12
CA LYS A 123 -2.09 -2.64 -12.08
C LYS A 123 -3.60 -2.34 -11.95
N ILE A 124 -3.95 -1.10 -11.67
CA ILE A 124 -5.34 -0.69 -11.44
C ILE A 124 -5.94 -0.16 -12.74
N GLU A 125 -6.73 -0.97 -13.44
CA GLU A 125 -7.30 -0.62 -14.74
C GLU A 125 -8.71 0.01 -14.65
N VAL A 126 -9.41 -0.27 -13.55
CA VAL A 126 -10.74 0.25 -13.21
C VAL A 126 -10.59 1.39 -12.21
N PRO A 127 -10.68 2.67 -12.62
CA PRO A 127 -10.33 3.81 -11.76
C PRO A 127 -11.17 3.89 -10.48
N GLY A 128 -12.47 3.56 -10.57
CA GLY A 128 -13.38 3.54 -9.43
C GLY A 128 -13.05 2.50 -8.36
N MET A 129 -12.15 1.55 -8.65
CA MET A 129 -11.70 0.52 -7.72
C MET A 129 -10.32 0.80 -7.11
N THR A 130 -9.70 1.94 -7.44
CA THR A 130 -8.38 2.33 -6.91
C THR A 130 -8.36 2.32 -5.39
N GLY A 131 -9.20 3.13 -4.75
CA GLY A 131 -9.30 3.20 -3.28
C GLY A 131 -9.60 1.83 -2.65
N PRO A 132 -10.69 1.15 -3.04
CA PRO A 132 -11.00 -0.17 -2.47
C PRO A 132 -9.87 -1.20 -2.57
N ILE A 133 -9.17 -1.27 -3.71
CA ILE A 133 -8.05 -2.22 -3.89
C ILE A 133 -6.87 -1.84 -3.00
N THR A 134 -6.46 -0.57 -2.99
CA THR A 134 -5.32 -0.12 -2.17
C THR A 134 -5.61 -0.27 -0.69
N ASP A 135 -6.81 0.13 -0.25
CA ASP A 135 -7.24 0.00 1.15
C ASP A 135 -7.25 -1.46 1.61
N PHE A 136 -7.82 -2.35 0.78
CA PHE A 136 -7.87 -3.77 1.08
C PHE A 136 -6.47 -4.35 1.26
N ILE A 137 -5.54 -4.03 0.34
CA ILE A 137 -4.15 -4.46 0.42
C ILE A 137 -3.46 -3.93 1.69
N THR A 138 -3.72 -2.68 2.07
CA THR A 138 -3.13 -2.05 3.25
C THR A 138 -3.47 -2.79 4.55
N PHE A 139 -4.69 -3.35 4.68
CA PHE A 139 -5.01 -4.21 5.82
C PHE A 139 -4.12 -5.46 5.91
N PHE A 140 -3.75 -6.05 4.76
CA PHE A 140 -2.84 -7.20 4.73
C PHE A 140 -1.39 -6.81 5.02
N VAL A 141 -0.94 -5.66 4.52
CA VAL A 141 0.40 -5.11 4.86
C VAL A 141 0.55 -4.96 6.37
N ALA A 142 -0.50 -4.51 7.05
CA ALA A 142 -0.52 -4.24 8.49
C ALA A 142 -0.41 -5.49 9.39
N VAL A 143 -0.53 -6.69 8.82
CA VAL A 143 -0.34 -7.97 9.52
C VAL A 143 0.71 -8.85 8.85
N SER A 144 1.46 -8.31 7.89
CA SER A 144 2.34 -9.09 7.01
C SER A 144 3.73 -9.38 7.60
N PRO A 145 4.39 -10.45 7.14
CA PRO A 145 5.82 -10.66 7.40
C PRO A 145 6.72 -9.58 6.77
N GLN A 146 6.26 -8.92 5.69
CA GLN A 146 7.01 -7.86 5.01
C GLN A 146 7.25 -6.64 5.91
N SER A 147 6.35 -6.39 6.85
CA SER A 147 6.48 -5.35 7.88
C SER A 147 7.18 -5.84 9.16
N ARG A 148 7.63 -7.11 9.18
CA ARG A 148 8.19 -7.82 10.34
C ARG A 148 7.23 -7.94 11.54
N ILE A 149 5.96 -7.61 11.38
CA ILE A 149 4.96 -7.62 12.47
C ILE A 149 4.76 -9.03 13.02
N THR A 150 4.99 -10.04 12.20
CA THR A 150 4.94 -11.44 12.63
C THR A 150 6.06 -11.82 13.61
N THR A 151 7.11 -11.03 13.79
CA THR A 151 8.16 -11.34 14.77
C THR A 151 7.79 -10.95 16.20
N LEU A 152 6.64 -10.31 16.41
CA LEU A 152 6.13 -9.97 17.74
C LEU A 152 5.45 -11.21 18.36
N GLU A 153 5.67 -11.45 19.65
CA GLU A 153 5.26 -12.69 20.30
C GLU A 153 4.31 -12.46 21.48
N ASN A 154 4.50 -11.37 22.22
CA ASN A 154 3.84 -11.11 23.48
C ASN A 154 3.01 -9.83 23.45
N LYS A 155 1.96 -9.79 24.28
CA LYS A 155 1.25 -8.55 24.56
C LYS A 155 2.23 -7.49 25.08
N GLY A 156 2.19 -6.30 24.49
CA GLY A 156 3.14 -5.24 24.83
C GLY A 156 4.32 -5.13 23.87
N ASP A 157 4.61 -6.17 23.09
CA ASP A 157 5.69 -6.11 22.10
C ASP A 157 5.40 -5.04 21.05
N SER A 158 6.46 -4.35 20.63
CA SER A 158 6.38 -3.34 19.59
C SER A 158 7.55 -3.44 18.63
N LEU A 159 7.34 -2.95 17.41
CA LEU A 159 8.41 -2.74 16.45
C LEU A 159 8.27 -1.40 15.76
N VAL A 160 9.40 -0.93 15.24
CA VAL A 160 9.50 0.11 14.24
C VAL A 160 10.19 -0.49 13.03
N LYS A 161 9.52 -0.52 11.88
CA LYS A 161 10.14 -0.91 10.62
C LYS A 161 11.15 0.17 10.27
N LYS A 162 12.42 -0.22 10.11
CA LYS A 162 13.53 0.72 9.90
C LYS A 162 13.36 1.51 8.60
N GLU A 163 12.98 0.83 7.53
CA GLU A 163 12.87 1.40 6.19
C GLU A 163 11.42 1.78 5.89
N PRO A 164 11.16 3.03 5.48
CA PRO A 164 9.82 3.43 5.10
C PRO A 164 9.34 2.64 3.86
N VAL A 165 8.03 2.52 3.71
CA VAL A 165 7.39 1.93 2.53
C VAL A 165 6.92 3.06 1.63
N LYS A 166 7.24 2.98 0.34
CA LYS A 166 6.68 3.88 -0.68
C LYS A 166 5.52 3.19 -1.38
N GLY A 167 4.36 3.82 -1.40
CA GLY A 167 3.23 3.39 -2.21
C GLY A 167 3.21 4.13 -3.55
N ASN A 168 2.81 3.43 -4.61
CA ASN A 168 2.41 4.03 -5.87
C ASN A 168 0.99 3.56 -6.19
N PHE A 169 0.06 4.51 -6.24
CA PHE A 169 -1.37 4.26 -6.47
C PHE A 169 -1.88 4.97 -7.73
N ALA A 170 -0.97 5.36 -8.63
CA ALA A 170 -1.34 5.90 -9.93
C ALA A 170 -2.07 4.83 -10.77
N ASN A 171 -3.16 5.24 -11.43
CA ASN A 171 -3.94 4.38 -12.33
C ASN A 171 -3.92 4.89 -13.78
N GLY A 172 -3.25 6.00 -14.05
CA GLY A 172 -3.09 6.60 -15.38
C GLY A 172 -4.36 7.23 -15.97
N LYS A 173 -5.48 7.24 -15.23
CA LYS A 173 -6.77 7.78 -15.67
C LYS A 173 -7.27 8.86 -14.72
N SER A 174 -7.74 8.48 -13.52
CA SER A 174 -8.22 9.44 -12.51
C SER A 174 -7.11 9.91 -11.57
N ILE A 175 -6.00 9.18 -11.52
CA ILE A 175 -4.78 9.52 -10.78
C ILE A 175 -3.61 9.32 -11.72
N LEU A 176 -3.05 10.42 -12.22
CA LEU A 176 -1.95 10.42 -13.18
C LEU A 176 -0.61 10.18 -12.49
N TYR A 177 -0.48 10.73 -11.29
CA TYR A 177 0.65 10.54 -10.38
C TYR A 177 0.07 10.39 -8.98
N GLY A 178 0.60 9.44 -8.19
CA GLY A 178 0.09 9.18 -6.85
C GLY A 178 1.11 8.39 -6.07
N GLU A 179 1.70 9.03 -5.07
CA GLU A 179 2.70 8.42 -4.20
C GLU A 179 2.48 8.81 -2.75
N ASP A 180 2.77 7.86 -1.88
CA ASP A 180 2.92 8.08 -0.45
C ASP A 180 4.25 7.49 0.02
N CYS A 181 4.66 7.87 1.22
CA CYS A 181 5.76 7.20 1.90
C CYS A 181 5.54 7.16 3.41
N LEU A 182 5.64 5.98 4.00
CA LEU A 182 5.12 5.71 5.33
C LEU A 182 6.16 4.96 6.18
N ALA A 183 6.45 5.50 7.36
CA ALA A 183 7.07 4.72 8.43
C ALA A 183 6.00 3.81 9.06
N ILE A 184 6.38 2.57 9.36
CA ILE A 184 5.46 1.58 9.95
C ILE A 184 5.90 1.29 11.37
N THR A 185 4.97 1.39 12.32
CA THR A 185 5.12 0.85 13.66
C THR A 185 4.00 -0.16 13.93
N ALA A 186 4.28 -1.14 14.78
CA ALA A 186 3.27 -2.09 15.20
C ALA A 186 3.42 -2.43 16.68
N TYR A 187 2.29 -2.82 17.29
CA TYR A 187 2.19 -3.13 18.70
C TYR A 187 1.14 -4.23 18.91
N ILE A 188 1.47 -5.27 19.69
CA ILE A 188 0.49 -6.26 20.11
C ILE A 188 -0.31 -5.69 21.29
N THR A 189 -1.59 -5.41 21.05
CA THR A 189 -2.51 -4.92 22.09
C THR A 189 -3.04 -6.04 22.97
N ASP A 190 -3.21 -7.25 22.41
CA ASP A 190 -3.72 -8.40 23.15
C ASP A 190 -3.37 -9.73 22.50
N VAL A 191 -3.25 -10.78 23.33
CA VAL A 191 -3.05 -12.16 22.88
C VAL A 191 -4.01 -13.07 23.63
N ALA A 192 -4.96 -13.65 22.91
CA ALA A 192 -5.90 -14.64 23.42
C ALA A 192 -5.58 -16.03 22.86
N SER A 193 -6.31 -17.05 23.32
CA SER A 193 -6.14 -18.43 22.81
C SER A 193 -6.49 -18.57 21.33
N HIS A 194 -7.46 -17.80 20.83
CA HIS A 194 -8.02 -17.93 19.48
C HIS A 194 -7.66 -16.77 18.54
N GLU A 195 -7.21 -15.64 19.09
CA GLU A 195 -6.93 -14.43 18.32
C GLU A 195 -5.76 -13.61 18.88
N VAL A 196 -5.23 -12.74 18.03
CA VAL A 196 -4.22 -11.73 18.36
C VAL A 196 -4.77 -10.39 17.92
N LYS A 197 -4.61 -9.37 18.76
CA LYS A 197 -4.98 -7.99 18.43
C LYS A 197 -3.72 -7.15 18.25
N LEU A 198 -3.67 -6.45 17.14
CA LEU A 198 -2.55 -5.64 16.69
C LEU A 198 -3.02 -4.21 16.47
N ARG A 199 -2.17 -3.25 16.82
CA ARG A 199 -2.28 -1.88 16.33
C ARG A 199 -1.07 -1.58 15.46
N THR A 200 -1.32 -1.19 14.22
CA THR A 200 -0.29 -0.79 13.26
C THR A 200 -0.50 0.68 12.92
N ALA A 201 0.57 1.48 12.93
CA ALA A 201 0.53 2.87 12.51
C ALA A 201 1.39 3.08 11.26
N PHE A 202 0.87 3.88 10.34
CA PHE A 202 1.54 4.33 9.14
C PHE A 202 1.63 5.84 9.22
N LEU A 203 2.85 6.34 9.35
CA LEU A 203 3.11 7.74 9.71
C LEU A 203 4.07 8.39 8.71
N PRO A 204 4.06 9.73 8.58
CA PRO A 204 5.12 10.44 7.90
C PRO A 204 6.48 10.06 8.51
N PRO A 205 7.46 9.61 7.69
CA PRO A 205 8.77 9.21 8.22
C PRO A 205 9.57 10.43 8.67
N ALA A 206 10.47 10.20 9.63
CA ALA A 206 11.35 11.26 10.16
C ALA A 206 12.31 11.81 9.10
N GLN A 207 12.73 10.96 8.15
CA GLN A 207 13.59 11.33 7.03
C GLN A 207 12.78 11.45 5.74
N PRO A 208 13.11 12.40 4.84
CA PRO A 208 12.50 12.48 3.52
C PRO A 208 12.64 11.18 2.76
N CYS A 209 11.57 10.76 2.09
CA CYS A 209 11.59 9.58 1.23
C CYS A 209 10.72 9.73 -0.02
N LEU A 210 10.06 10.87 -0.21
CA LEU A 210 9.47 11.25 -1.49
C LEU A 210 10.34 12.32 -2.15
N GLY A 211 10.53 12.20 -3.47
CA GLY A 211 10.91 13.34 -4.30
C GLY A 211 9.62 14.03 -4.71
N PHE A 212 9.42 15.28 -4.30
CA PHE A 212 8.21 16.01 -4.64
C PHE A 212 8.24 16.51 -6.09
N LEU A 213 7.05 16.61 -6.70
CA LEU A 213 6.89 17.06 -8.09
C LEU A 213 7.39 18.50 -8.32
N VAL A 214 7.27 19.35 -7.31
CA VAL A 214 7.88 20.69 -7.28
C VAL A 214 8.45 20.95 -5.89
N ASP A 215 9.59 21.66 -5.84
CA ASP A 215 10.40 21.80 -4.63
C ASP A 215 9.64 22.45 -3.45
N ASP A 216 8.69 23.33 -3.73
CA ASP A 216 7.94 24.03 -2.68
C ASP A 216 6.95 23.12 -1.92
N MET A 217 6.60 21.96 -2.49
CA MET A 217 5.80 20.93 -1.81
C MET A 217 6.55 20.22 -0.69
N GLU A 218 7.87 20.40 -0.57
CA GLU A 218 8.62 19.90 0.59
C GLU A 218 8.26 20.65 1.88
N LYS A 219 7.75 21.88 1.76
CA LYS A 219 7.33 22.67 2.91
C LYS A 219 6.14 21.98 3.60
N PRO A 220 6.26 21.62 4.90
CA PRO A 220 5.18 21.01 5.66
C PRO A 220 3.86 21.78 5.56
N VAL A 221 2.78 21.08 5.17
CA VAL A 221 1.42 21.61 5.25
C VAL A 221 1.00 21.77 6.71
N VAL A 222 1.43 20.85 7.56
CA VAL A 222 1.20 20.86 9.01
C VAL A 222 2.50 21.17 9.73
N ALA A 223 2.48 22.16 10.61
CA ALA A 223 3.66 22.58 11.35
C ALA A 223 4.28 21.40 12.13
N GLY A 224 5.57 21.13 11.89
CA GLY A 224 6.31 20.06 12.55
C GLY A 224 6.09 18.64 11.97
N VAL A 225 5.21 18.47 10.98
CA VAL A 225 4.94 17.17 10.36
C VAL A 225 5.33 17.21 8.89
N ARG A 226 6.28 16.35 8.48
CA ARG A 226 6.72 16.29 7.07
C ARG A 226 5.56 15.88 6.16
N ASN A 227 5.54 16.44 4.96
CA ASN A 227 4.69 15.93 3.90
C ASN A 227 5.22 14.55 3.47
N ASN A 228 4.31 13.64 3.20
CA ASN A 228 4.60 12.27 2.79
C ASN A 228 3.57 11.71 1.80
N PHE A 229 2.75 12.58 1.21
CA PHE A 229 1.73 12.25 0.23
C PHE A 229 1.75 13.28 -0.90
N GLN A 230 1.61 12.82 -2.13
CA GLN A 230 1.35 13.66 -3.29
C GLN A 230 0.52 12.94 -4.35
N MET A 231 -0.37 13.67 -5.02
CA MET A 231 -1.25 13.14 -6.04
C MET A 231 -1.58 14.19 -7.10
N VAL A 232 -1.66 13.76 -8.36
CA VAL A 232 -2.09 14.57 -9.50
C VAL A 232 -3.31 13.93 -10.15
N GLN A 233 -4.36 14.71 -10.31
CA GLN A 233 -5.60 14.32 -10.97
C GLN A 233 -5.88 15.23 -12.17
N PRO A 234 -6.49 14.74 -13.26
CA PRO A 234 -6.96 15.62 -14.33
C PRO A 234 -8.10 16.51 -13.81
N ALA A 235 -8.14 17.76 -14.27
CA ALA A 235 -9.20 18.72 -13.91
C ALA A 235 -10.03 19.11 -15.15
N SER A 236 -9.38 19.71 -16.14
CA SER A 236 -9.94 20.04 -17.46
C SER A 236 -8.84 19.82 -18.52
N PRO A 237 -9.12 19.89 -19.83
CA PRO A 237 -8.10 19.64 -20.85
C PRO A 237 -6.82 20.47 -20.62
N GLY A 238 -5.69 19.80 -20.40
CA GLY A 238 -4.40 20.43 -20.11
C GLY A 238 -4.26 21.05 -18.71
N LYS A 239 -5.20 20.78 -17.80
CA LYS A 239 -5.22 21.29 -16.42
C LYS A 239 -5.30 20.16 -15.40
N TYR A 240 -4.67 20.40 -14.26
CA TYR A 240 -4.47 19.39 -13.23
C TYR A 240 -4.82 19.90 -11.84
N ASN A 241 -5.35 19.02 -10.99
CA ASN A 241 -5.46 19.24 -9.56
C ASN A 241 -4.31 18.52 -8.87
N VAL A 242 -3.54 19.24 -8.06
CA VAL A 242 -2.37 18.69 -7.34
C VAL A 242 -2.67 18.73 -5.85
N GLN A 243 -2.61 17.57 -5.22
CA GLN A 243 -2.79 17.40 -3.78
C GLN A 243 -1.48 16.97 -3.15
N PHE A 244 -1.08 17.59 -2.04
CA PHE A 244 0.10 17.19 -1.30
C PHE A 244 -0.01 17.57 0.16
N GLY A 245 0.71 16.86 1.02
CA GLY A 245 0.65 17.11 2.45
C GLY A 245 1.06 15.88 3.23
N ASN A 246 0.46 15.69 4.39
CA ASN A 246 0.70 14.51 5.20
C ASN A 246 -0.52 13.58 5.22
N GLU A 247 -0.24 12.29 5.09
CA GLU A 247 -1.16 11.19 5.32
C GLU A 247 -0.65 10.37 6.51
N LEU A 248 -1.56 10.03 7.40
CA LEU A 248 -1.30 9.10 8.49
C LEU A 248 -2.51 8.21 8.71
N PHE A 249 -2.28 6.95 9.05
CA PHE A 249 -3.36 6.06 9.41
C PHE A 249 -2.98 5.04 10.46
N TYR A 250 -3.99 4.65 11.24
CA TYR A 250 -3.90 3.62 12.27
C TYR A 250 -4.84 2.49 11.91
N ILE A 251 -4.36 1.25 12.07
CA ILE A 251 -5.15 0.05 11.84
C ILE A 251 -5.16 -0.78 13.11
N ASN A 252 -6.34 -1.09 13.62
CA ASN A 252 -6.51 -2.12 14.63
C ASN A 252 -6.97 -3.40 13.93
N SER A 253 -6.20 -4.48 14.06
CA SER A 253 -6.50 -5.77 13.43
C SER A 253 -6.72 -6.83 14.49
N THR A 254 -7.72 -7.68 14.28
CA THR A 254 -7.91 -8.94 14.99
C THR A 254 -7.60 -10.08 14.02
N VAL A 255 -6.64 -10.92 14.37
CA VAL A 255 -6.14 -12.01 13.52
C VAL A 255 -6.37 -13.35 14.20
N SER A 256 -6.94 -14.30 13.47
CA SER A 256 -7.14 -15.65 13.99
C SER A 256 -5.82 -16.38 14.19
N ARG A 257 -5.61 -16.96 15.37
CA ARG A 257 -4.46 -17.85 15.62
C ARG A 257 -4.60 -19.22 14.97
N LYS A 258 -5.82 -19.58 14.54
CA LYS A 258 -6.09 -20.85 13.88
C LYS A 258 -5.41 -20.90 12.51
N ASP A 259 -5.63 -19.87 11.69
CA ASP A 259 -5.23 -19.84 10.27
C ASP A 259 -4.62 -18.54 9.77
N GLY A 260 -4.42 -17.54 10.65
CA GLY A 260 -3.80 -16.26 10.35
C GLY A 260 -4.66 -15.33 9.48
N LYS A 261 -5.97 -15.58 9.33
CA LYS A 261 -6.89 -14.65 8.65
C LYS A 261 -7.20 -13.46 9.55
N ILE A 262 -7.33 -12.28 8.96
CA ILE A 262 -7.93 -11.12 9.62
C ILE A 262 -9.41 -11.44 9.84
N THR A 263 -9.91 -11.43 11.06
CA THR A 263 -11.33 -11.65 11.34
C THR A 263 -12.10 -10.34 11.33
N ALA A 264 -11.48 -9.28 11.84
CA ALA A 264 -11.97 -7.91 11.79
C ALA A 264 -10.80 -6.94 11.81
N ALA A 265 -10.93 -5.80 11.15
CA ALA A 265 -10.03 -4.68 11.30
C ALA A 265 -10.74 -3.33 11.09
N ASP A 266 -10.26 -2.29 11.73
CA ASP A 266 -10.66 -0.91 11.49
C ASP A 266 -9.45 -0.06 11.14
N MET A 267 -9.65 0.94 10.28
CA MET A 267 -8.64 1.91 9.90
C MET A 267 -9.19 3.33 10.06
N SER A 268 -8.43 4.18 10.73
CA SER A 268 -8.63 5.64 10.67
C SER A 268 -7.51 6.22 9.82
N ASN A 269 -7.85 6.79 8.67
CA ASN A 269 -6.93 7.45 7.76
C ASN A 269 -7.24 8.94 7.65
N THR A 270 -6.24 9.76 7.93
CA THR A 270 -6.32 11.20 7.96
C THR A 270 -5.30 11.80 7.01
N LEU A 271 -5.79 12.65 6.10
CA LEU A 271 -4.96 13.44 5.21
C LEU A 271 -5.17 14.92 5.50
N GLN A 272 -4.07 15.64 5.72
CA GLN A 272 -4.05 17.10 5.82
C GLN A 272 -3.21 17.64 4.67
N LEU A 273 -3.91 18.22 3.70
CA LEU A 273 -3.39 18.50 2.37
C LEU A 273 -3.51 19.97 2.02
N SER A 274 -2.66 20.39 1.12
CA SER A 274 -2.89 21.52 0.24
C SER A 274 -3.37 21.01 -1.12
N LEU A 275 -4.42 21.63 -1.66
CA LEU A 275 -4.99 21.35 -2.97
C LEU A 275 -4.78 22.56 -3.88
N ARG A 276 -3.91 22.41 -4.88
CA ARG A 276 -3.75 23.36 -6.00
C ARG A 276 -4.71 22.98 -7.12
N ILE A 277 -5.50 23.96 -7.56
CA ILE A 277 -6.57 23.76 -8.54
C ILE A 277 -6.15 24.34 -9.90
N ASN A 278 -6.46 23.61 -10.97
CA ASN A 278 -6.23 24.01 -12.36
C ASN A 278 -4.78 24.42 -12.65
N CYS A 279 -3.84 23.64 -12.12
CA CYS A 279 -2.43 23.74 -12.45
C CYS A 279 -2.19 23.52 -13.95
N ASP A 280 -1.13 24.13 -14.49
CA ASP A 280 -0.57 23.72 -15.78
C ASP A 280 0.20 22.37 -15.67
N SER A 281 0.73 21.89 -16.79
CA SER A 281 1.48 20.62 -16.85
C SER A 281 2.82 20.63 -16.12
N THR A 282 3.31 21.79 -15.70
CA THR A 282 4.51 21.92 -14.88
C THR A 282 4.20 21.89 -13.38
N TYR A 283 2.91 21.99 -13.03
CA TYR A 283 2.40 22.09 -11.66
C TYR A 283 2.85 23.35 -10.89
N LYS A 284 3.59 24.27 -11.54
CA LYS A 284 4.16 25.49 -10.94
C LYS A 284 3.23 26.71 -11.04
N ASN A 285 2.26 26.69 -11.95
CA ASN A 285 1.27 27.76 -12.06
C ASN A 285 -0.12 27.17 -11.82
N TRP A 286 -0.84 27.70 -10.84
CA TRP A 286 -2.18 27.26 -10.45
C TRP A 286 -3.13 28.45 -10.32
N GLN A 287 -4.42 28.18 -10.41
CA GLN A 287 -5.44 29.22 -10.25
C GLN A 287 -5.63 29.60 -8.78
N THR A 288 -5.69 28.60 -7.91
CA THR A 288 -5.88 28.80 -6.47
C THR A 288 -5.33 27.60 -5.71
N GLU A 289 -4.93 27.83 -4.46
CA GLU A 289 -4.46 26.82 -3.53
C GLU A 289 -5.30 26.93 -2.26
N ILE A 290 -5.90 25.81 -1.83
CA ILE A 290 -6.78 25.77 -0.67
C ILE A 290 -6.39 24.62 0.27
N PRO A 291 -6.57 24.77 1.60
CA PRO A 291 -6.46 23.64 2.51
C PRO A 291 -7.53 22.60 2.19
N PHE A 292 -7.16 21.33 2.24
CA PHE A 292 -8.06 20.22 2.00
C PHE A 292 -7.80 19.10 2.99
N HIS A 293 -8.87 18.62 3.62
CA HIS A 293 -8.81 17.57 4.63
C HIS A 293 -9.66 16.38 4.21
N ILE A 294 -9.07 15.20 4.25
CA ILE A 294 -9.77 13.94 4.02
C ILE A 294 -9.68 13.12 5.30
N GLN A 295 -10.84 12.67 5.78
CA GLN A 295 -10.93 11.65 6.82
C GLN A 295 -11.62 10.42 6.24
N ARG A 296 -11.02 9.24 6.44
CA ARG A 296 -11.57 7.97 6.01
C ARG A 296 -11.59 7.01 7.20
N ASN A 297 -12.75 6.45 7.48
CA ASN A 297 -12.90 5.39 8.47
C ASN A 297 -13.27 4.11 7.73
N LEU A 298 -12.43 3.09 7.81
CA LEU A 298 -12.63 1.85 7.10
C LEU A 298 -12.83 0.70 8.08
N LYS A 299 -13.63 -0.28 7.66
CA LYS A 299 -13.85 -1.54 8.38
C LYS A 299 -13.69 -2.69 7.42
N LEU A 300 -12.87 -3.67 7.79
CA LEU A 300 -12.71 -4.93 7.10
C LEU A 300 -13.29 -6.06 7.97
N GLU A 301 -14.23 -6.81 7.43
CA GLU A 301 -14.96 -7.83 8.17
C GLU A 301 -14.96 -9.15 7.40
N LEU A 302 -14.50 -10.23 8.04
CA LEU A 302 -14.62 -11.58 7.49
C LEU A 302 -16.11 -11.98 7.50
N LEU A 303 -16.65 -12.32 6.34
CA LEU A 303 -18.01 -12.81 6.22
C LEU A 303 -18.03 -14.32 6.45
N LEU A 304 -18.91 -14.74 7.37
CA LEU A 304 -19.18 -16.14 7.69
C LEU A 304 -20.09 -16.79 6.63
#